data_AF-A0A966X2K4-F1
#
_entry.id   AF-A0A966X2K4-F1
#
_cell.length_a   1.000
_cell.length_b   1.000
_cell.length_c   1.000
_cell.angle_alpha   90.00
_cell.angle_beta   90.00
_cell.angle_gamma   90.00
#
_symmetry.space_group_name_H-M   'P 1'
#
loop_
_entity.id
_entity.type
_entity.pdbx_description
1 polymer ?
#
loop_
_entity_poly.entity_id
_entity_poly.type
_entity_poly.pdbx_seq_one_letter_code
_entity_poly.pdbx_strand_id
1 'polypeptide(L)' 'MEYAALYMFTAVFVLLLLGYPVALTLAGTSLIAALLGVITGHFDLIFLNALPNRLFGIMANQTLMAV' A
#
# COMPACT_ATOMS: atom_id res chain seq x y z
N MET A 1 -13.01 -4.74 -12.19
CA MET A 1 -12.30 -5.43 -11.11
C MET A 1 -11.10 -6.23 -11.63
N GLU A 2 -11.20 -6.96 -12.76
CA GLU A 2 -10.07 -7.77 -13.28
C GLU A 2 -8.80 -6.99 -13.63
N TYR A 3 -8.91 -5.73 -14.08
CA TYR A 3 -7.74 -4.95 -14.52
C TYR A 3 -7.14 -4.02 -13.45
N ALA A 4 -7.63 -4.05 -12.21
CA ALA A 4 -7.17 -3.16 -11.14
C ALA A 4 -5.65 -3.32 -10.86
N ALA A 5 -5.16 -4.56 -10.88
CA ALA A 5 -3.75 -4.86 -10.73
C ALA A 5 -2.91 -4.28 -11.88
N LEU A 6 -3.45 -4.30 -13.09
CA LEU A 6 -2.80 -3.78 -14.30
C LEU A 6 -2.68 -2.25 -14.25
N TYR A 7 -3.70 -1.55 -13.75
CA TYR A 7 -3.65 -0.10 -13.52
C TYR A 7 -2.65 0.29 -12.42
N MET A 8 -2.55 -0.48 -11.33
CA MET A 8 -1.53 -0.21 -10.30
C MET A 8 -0.12 -0.46 -10.82
N PHE A 9 0.08 -1.54 -11.58
CA PHE A 9 1.37 -1.86 -12.17
C PHE A 9 1.86 -0.76 -13.11
N THR A 10 1.00 -0.30 -14.03
CA THR A 10 1.37 0.77 -14.97
C THR A 10 1.61 2.10 -14.25
N ALA A 11 0.81 2.43 -13.24
CA ALA A 11 1.00 3.65 -12.44
C ALA A 11 2.36 3.67 -11.71
N VAL A 12 2.73 2.56 -11.06
CA VAL A 12 4.04 2.43 -10.40
C VAL A 12 5.16 2.46 -11.42
N PHE A 13 5.02 1.76 -12.55
CA PHE A 13 6.03 1.72 -13.59
C PHE A 13 6.36 3.11 -14.15
N VAL A 14 5.34 3.93 -14.44
CA VAL A 14 5.52 5.32 -14.89
C VAL A 14 6.17 6.19 -13.82
N LEU A 15 5.78 6.04 -12.55
CA LEU A 15 6.34 6.82 -11.44
C LEU A 15 7.80 6.46 -11.12
N LEU A 16 8.20 5.22 -11.37
CA LEU A 16 9.60 4.81 -11.24
C LEU A 16 10.49 5.37 -12.36
N LEU A 17 9.96 5.45 -13.60
CA LEU A 17 10.68 6.06 -14.72
C LEU A 17 10.91 7.57 -14.54
N LEU A 18 10.10 8.24 -13.71
CA LEU A 18 10.25 9.65 -13.32
C LEU A 18 11.46 9.90 -12.38
N GLY A 19 12.21 8.86 -11.99
CA GLY A 19 13.51 9.01 -11.32
C GLY A 19 13.46 9.42 -9.84
N TYR A 20 12.27 9.41 -9.23
CA TYR A 20 12.10 9.70 -7.79
C TYR A 20 12.52 8.49 -6.92
N PRO A 21 12.92 8.71 -5.65
CA PRO A 21 13.25 7.64 -4.71
C PRO A 21 12.14 6.58 -4.65
N VAL A 22 12.52 5.35 -5.00
CA VAL A 22 11.62 4.19 -5.18
C VAL A 22 10.71 3.94 -3.98
N ALA A 23 11.23 4.13 -2.75
CA ALA A 23 10.45 3.92 -1.54
C ALA A 23 9.23 4.86 -1.43
N LEU A 24 9.41 6.13 -1.83
CA LEU A 24 8.37 7.15 -1.74
C LEU A 24 7.31 6.95 -2.82
N THR A 25 7.71 6.52 -4.02
CA THR A 25 6.78 6.24 -5.12
C THR A 25 5.96 4.98 -4.84
N LEU A 26 6.53 3.92 -4.29
CA LEU A 26 5.80 2.71 -3.89
C LEU A 26 4.82 2.97 -2.74
N ALA A 27 5.27 3.65 -1.68
CA ALA A 27 4.39 4.01 -0.56
C ALA A 27 3.28 4.96 -1.00
N GLY A 28 3.61 6.02 -1.74
CA GLY A 28 2.66 7.02 -2.21
C GLY A 28 1.60 6.47 -3.18
N THR A 29 2.00 5.65 -4.16
CA THR A 29 1.06 5.01 -5.10
C THR A 29 0.08 4.10 -4.39
N SER A 30 0.56 3.29 -3.44
CA SER A 30 -0.31 2.41 -2.64
C SER A 30 -1.31 3.20 -1.79
N LEU A 31 -0.90 4.33 -1.23
CA LEU A 31 -1.75 5.19 -0.41
C LEU A 31 -2.81 5.91 -1.26
N ILE A 32 -2.43 6.44 -2.42
CA ILE A 32 -3.34 7.07 -3.39
C ILE A 32 -4.35 6.05 -3.90
N ALA A 33 -3.89 4.84 -4.24
CA ALA A 33 -4.77 3.79 -4.71
C ALA A 33 -5.74 3.29 -3.63
N ALA A 34 -5.29 3.22 -2.37
CA ALA A 34 -6.17 2.93 -1.23
C ALA A 34 -7.23 4.03 -1.05
N LEU A 35 -6.84 5.31 -1.17
CA LEU A 35 -7.75 6.44 -1.08
C LEU A 35 -8.80 6.40 -2.21
N LEU A 36 -8.38 6.12 -3.44
CA LEU A 36 -9.28 5.93 -4.59
C LEU A 36 -10.22 4.74 -4.38
N GLY A 37 -9.73 3.65 -3.78
CA GLY A 37 -10.55 2.49 -3.38
C GLY A 37 -11.62 2.84 -2.35
N VAL A 38 -11.32 3.74 -1.41
CA VAL A 38 -12.29 4.25 -0.43
C VAL A 38 -13.35 5.11 -1.10
N ILE A 39 -12.96 6.01 -2.00
CA ILE A 39 -13.91 6.89 -2.70
C ILE A 39 -14.82 6.09 -3.63
N THR A 40 -14.28 5.06 -4.30
CA THR A 40 -15.07 4.16 -5.15
C THR A 40 -15.91 3.14 -4.37
N GLY A 41 -15.88 3.17 -3.02
CA GLY A 41 -16.66 2.27 -2.16
C GLY A 41 -16.18 0.81 -2.17
N HIS A 42 -15.03 0.54 -2.78
CA HIS A 42 -14.45 -0.81 -2.86
C HIS A 42 -13.54 -1.14 -1.67
N PHE A 43 -13.17 -0.13 -0.88
CA PHE A 43 -12.25 -0.25 0.25
C PHE A 43 -12.80 0.50 1.46
N ASP A 44 -12.82 -0.12 2.64
CA ASP A 44 -13.26 0.54 3.86
C ASP A 44 -12.07 1.24 4.54
N LEU A 45 -12.28 2.47 5.01
CA LEU A 45 -11.29 3.28 5.73
C LEU A 45 -10.80 2.58 7.00
N ILE A 46 -11.60 1.67 7.56
CA ILE A 46 -11.25 0.84 8.71
C ILE A 46 -10.03 -0.04 8.44
N PHE A 47 -9.83 -0.52 7.21
CA PHE A 47 -8.64 -1.32 6.87
C PHE A 47 -7.37 -0.49 6.98
N LEU A 48 -7.42 0.79 6.61
CA LEU A 48 -6.29 1.71 6.72
C LEU A 48 -5.92 1.97 8.20
N ASN A 49 -6.91 2.11 9.08
CA ASN A 49 -6.70 2.23 10.53
C ASN A 49 -6.20 0.93 11.18
N ALA A 50 -6.51 -0.23 10.60
CA ALA A 50 -5.98 -1.51 11.07
C ALA A 50 -4.54 -1.78 10.60
N LEU A 51 -4.02 -1.02 9.63
CA LEU A 51 -2.64 -1.22 9.12
C LEU A 51 -1.57 -0.97 10.20
N PRO A 52 -1.59 0.14 10.97
CA PRO A 52 -0.64 0.33 12.06
C PRO A 52 -0.70 -0.82 13.07
N ASN A 53 -1.90 -1.22 13.51
CA ASN A 53 -2.06 -2.29 14.49
C ASN A 53 -1.48 -3.63 13.99
N ARG A 54 -1.66 -3.95 12.70
CA ARG A 54 -1.05 -5.12 12.08
C ARG A 54 0.47 -5.02 11.99
N LEU A 55 1.00 -3.84 11.64
CA LEU A 55 2.44 -3.59 11.56
C LEU A 55 3.11 -3.75 12.94
N PHE A 56 2.53 -3.12 13.97
CA PHE A 56 2.99 -3.26 15.36
C PHE A 56 2.85 -4.69 15.88
N GLY A 57 1.79 -5.41 15.49
CA GLY A 57 1.64 -6.83 15.81
C GLY A 57 2.76 -7.71 15.25
N ILE A 58 3.27 -7.41 14.05
CA ILE A 58 4.41 -8.12 13.47
C ILE A 58 5.72 -7.74 14.19
N MET A 59 5.93 -6.46 14.50
CA MET A 59 7.12 -6.01 15.25
C MET A 59 7.16 -6.55 16.68
N ALA A 60 6.01 -6.71 17.32
CA ALA A 60 5.87 -7.28 18.66
C ALA A 60 5.92 -8.82 18.68
N ASN A 61 6.01 -9.47 17.52
CA ASN A 61 6.03 -10.92 17.45
C ASN A 61 7.36 -11.45 18.00
N GLN A 62 7.28 -12.16 19.13
CA GLN A 62 8.44 -12.69 19.83
C GLN A 62 9.24 -13.68 18.98
N THR A 63 8.63 -14.39 18.03
CA THR A 63 9.37 -15.32 17.15
C THR A 63 10.22 -14.60 16.11
N LEU A 64 9.77 -13.44 15.62
CA LEU A 64 10.52 -12.62 14.67
C LEU A 64 11.55 -11.72 15.37
N MET A 65 11.36 -11.40 16.66
CA MET A 65 12.38 -10.73 17.47
C MET A 65 13.49 -11.66 17.98
N ALA A 66 13.20 -12.96 18.10
CA ALA A 66 14.15 -13.95 18.63
C ALA A 66 15.16 -14.47 17.59
N VAL A 67 14.93 -14.20 16.30
CA VAL A 67 15.79 -14.60 15.17
C VAL A 67 16.48 -13.37 14.62
#